data_AF-A0AB38HBQ1-F1
#
_entry.id   AF-A0AB38HBQ1-F1
#
_cell.length_a   1.000
_cell.length_b   1.000
_cell.length_c   1.000
_cell.angle_alpha   90.00
_cell.angle_beta   90.00
_cell.angle_gamma   90.00
#
_symmetry.space_group_name_H-M   'P 1'
#
loop_
_entity.id
_entity.type
_entity.pdbx_description
1 polymer ?
#
loop_
_entity_poly.entity_id
_entity_poly.type
_entity_poly.pdbx_seq_one_letter_code
_entity_poly.pdbx_strand_id
1 'polypeptide(L)'
;MIVDEGTRGIMLRFSKVHRDADNKVVVYNPGLHFKIPFIDNIKILDARIRTLDGQPDRFVTVEKKDLLVDSYVKWRISDFGRFYTATSGGDYVQASNLYAAK
;
A
#
# COMPACT_ATOMS: atom_id res chain seq x y z
N MET A 1 -5.73 -2.61 21.09
CA MET A 1 -5.24 -3.09 19.78
C MET A 1 -3.75 -3.15 19.84
N ILE A 2 -3.16 -4.21 19.31
CA ILE A 2 -1.72 -4.32 19.12
C ILE A 2 -1.45 -4.19 17.61
N VAL A 3 -0.48 -3.36 17.25
CA VAL A 3 0.05 -3.25 15.89
C VAL A 3 1.48 -3.77 15.91
N ASP A 4 1.74 -4.82 15.14
CA ASP A 4 3.04 -5.48 15.12
C ASP A 4 4.07 -4.70 14.30
N GLU A 5 5.34 -4.96 14.59
CA GLU A 5 6.45 -4.40 13.85
C GLU A 5 6.41 -4.82 12.38
N GLY A 6 6.68 -3.86 11.50
CA GLY A 6 6.56 -4.04 10.06
C GLY A 6 5.15 -3.88 9.51
N THR A 7 4.15 -3.57 10.35
CA THR A 7 2.80 -3.22 9.90
C THR A 7 2.39 -1.81 10.33
N ARG A 8 1.29 -1.30 9.78
CA ARG A 8 0.63 -0.05 10.20
C ARG A 8 -0.86 -0.27 10.33
N GLY A 9 -1.45 0.32 11.36
CA GLY A 9 -2.89 0.27 11.59
C GLY A 9 -3.60 1.50 11.04
N ILE A 10 -4.74 1.31 10.38
CA ILE A 10 -5.69 2.37 10.05
C ILE A 10 -6.98 2.06 10.80
N MET A 11 -7.43 3.00 11.63
CA MET A 11 -8.70 2.88 12.33
C MET A 11 -9.84 3.42 11.47
N LEU A 12 -10.88 2.62 11.38
CA LEU A 12 -12.14 2.90 10.72
C LEU A 12 -13.21 3.00 11.78
N ARG A 13 -13.93 4.11 11.84
CA ARG A 13 -15.08 4.29 12.72
C ARG A 13 -16.34 4.39 11.85
N PHE A 14 -17.32 3.51 12.08
CA PHE A 14 -18.53 3.40 11.24
C PHE A 14 -18.23 3.26 9.74
N SER A 15 -17.26 2.42 9.39
CA SER A 15 -16.79 2.21 8.01
C SER A 15 -16.25 3.47 7.32
N LYS A 16 -16.00 4.55 8.08
CA LYS A 16 -15.33 5.77 7.61
C LYS A 16 -13.93 5.82 8.20
N VAL A 17 -12.98 6.27 7.39
CA VAL A 17 -11.60 6.46 7.85
C VAL A 17 -11.57 7.57 8.89
N HIS A 18 -10.96 7.30 10.04
CA HIS A 18 -10.76 8.33 11.05
C HIS A 18 -9.75 9.36 10.53
N ARG A 19 -10.17 10.62 10.48
CA ARG A 19 -9.36 11.73 10.00
C ARG A 19 -9.08 12.70 11.15
N ASP A 20 -7.87 13.24 11.15
CA ASP A 20 -7.41 14.26 12.08
C ASP A 20 -8.03 15.64 11.74
N ALA A 21 -7.78 16.65 12.58
CA ALA A 21 -8.15 18.05 12.39
C ALA A 21 -7.70 18.62 11.03
N ASP A 22 -6.56 18.14 10.52
CA ASP A 22 -6.04 18.50 9.19
C ASP A 22 -6.67 17.70 8.04
N ASN A 23 -7.76 16.96 8.28
CA ASN A 23 -8.45 16.09 7.33
C ASN A 23 -7.56 14.97 6.74
N LYS A 24 -6.45 14.65 7.41
CA LYS A 24 -5.55 13.54 7.05
C LYS A 24 -5.99 12.25 7.74
N VAL A 25 -5.81 11.13 7.06
CA VAL A 25 -6.07 9.80 7.64
C VAL A 25 -5.11 9.56 8.80
N VAL A 26 -5.65 9.16 9.95
CA VAL A 26 -4.83 8.82 11.12
C VAL A 26 -4.24 7.42 10.92
N VAL A 27 -2.90 7.34 10.93
CA VAL A 27 -2.14 6.10 10.79
C VAL A 27 -1.47 5.78 12.12
N TYR A 28 -1.69 4.58 12.61
CA TYR A 28 -1.13 4.08 13.86
C TYR A 28 0.17 3.31 13.61
N ASN A 29 1.21 3.71 14.32
CA ASN A 29 2.51 3.03 14.33
C ASN A 29 2.47 1.74 15.16
N PRO A 30 3.49 0.85 15.03
CA PRO A 30 3.60 -0.34 15.87
C PRO A 30 3.52 0.01 17.36
N GLY A 31 2.77 -0.78 18.12
CA GLY A 31 2.52 -0.53 19.54
C GLY A 31 1.09 -0.82 19.99
N LEU A 32 0.83 -0.52 21.25
CA LEU A 32 -0.48 -0.69 21.87
C LEU A 32 -1.32 0.58 21.69
N HIS A 33 -2.52 0.42 21.14
CA HIS A 33 -3.48 1.49 20.89
C HIS A 33 -4.86 1.14 21.45
N PHE A 34 -5.58 2.12 21.99
CA PHE A 34 -6.94 1.91 22.47
C PHE A 34 -7.94 1.96 21.31
N LYS A 35 -8.96 1.10 21.36
CA LYS A 35 -10.08 1.09 20.42
C LYS A 35 -11.39 0.86 21.16
N ILE A 36 -12.49 1.38 20.63
CA ILE A 36 -13.82 1.13 21.16
C ILE A 36 -14.38 -0.13 20.48
N PRO A 37 -14.76 -1.19 21.22
CA PRO A 37 -15.37 -2.37 20.61
C PRO A 37 -16.69 -2.00 19.89
N PHE A 38 -17.07 -2.78 18.88
CA PHE A 38 -18.28 -2.63 18.03
C PHE A 38 -18.28 -1.52 16.98
N ILE A 39 -17.75 -0.33 17.26
CA ILE A 39 -17.76 0.79 16.29
C ILE A 39 -16.44 0.98 15.54
N ASP A 40 -15.32 0.63 16.19
CA ASP A 40 -13.98 0.80 15.64
C ASP A 40 -13.49 -0.52 15.04
N ASN A 41 -13.23 -0.47 13.74
CA ASN A 41 -12.57 -1.52 12.98
C ASN A 41 -11.14 -1.08 12.66
N ILE A 42 -10.23 -2.03 12.57
CA ILE A 42 -8.86 -1.76 12.17
C ILE A 42 -8.54 -2.49 10.89
N LYS A 43 -7.90 -1.79 9.96
CA LYS A 43 -7.14 -2.42 8.88
C LYS A 43 -5.65 -2.32 9.13
N ILE A 44 -5.01 -3.47 9.04
CA ILE A 44 -3.56 -3.61 9.16
C ILE A 44 -3.02 -3.65 7.73
N LEU A 45 -2.09 -2.75 7.45
CA LEU A 45 -1.37 -2.69 6.19
C LEU A 45 0.09 -3.06 6.43
N ASP A 46 0.70 -3.68 5.43
CA ASP A 46 2.08 -4.09 5.49
C ASP A 46 2.99 -2.91 5.13
N ALA A 47 3.99 -2.64 5.97
CA ALA A 47 4.92 -1.53 5.79
C ALA A 47 6.25 -1.95 5.13
N ARG A 48 6.37 -3.22 4.77
CA ARG A 48 7.59 -3.79 4.18
C ARG A 48 7.71 -3.44 2.70
N ILE A 49 8.92 -3.59 2.17
CA ILE A 49 9.19 -3.45 0.74
C ILE A 49 8.51 -4.60 0.02
N ARG A 50 7.76 -4.28 -1.03
CA ARG A 50 7.12 -5.23 -1.93
C ARG A 50 7.80 -5.18 -3.29
N THR A 51 7.94 -6.34 -3.91
CA THR A 51 8.39 -6.45 -5.29
C THR A 51 7.17 -6.54 -6.17
N LEU A 52 7.17 -5.77 -7.25
CA LEU A 52 6.18 -5.84 -8.32
C LEU A 52 6.95 -6.23 -9.57
N ASP A 53 6.61 -7.39 -10.12
CA ASP A 53 7.26 -7.91 -11.31
C ASP A 53 6.69 -7.18 -12.54
N GLY A 54 7.57 -6.54 -13.31
CA GLY A 54 7.19 -5.90 -14.56
C GLY A 54 6.87 -6.95 -15.62
N GLN A 55 5.98 -6.63 -16.57
CA GLN A 55 5.85 -7.46 -17.75
C GLN A 55 7.15 -7.36 -18.57
N PRO A 56 7.67 -8.47 -19.09
CA PRO A 56 8.89 -8.46 -19.89
C PRO A 56 8.65 -7.71 -21.20
N ASP A 57 9.38 -6.61 -21.40
CA ASP A 57 9.35 -5.83 -22.65
C ASP A 57 10.53 -6.22 -23.55
N ARG A 58 10.23 -6.46 -24.83
CA ARG A 58 11.24 -6.80 -25.84
C ARG A 58 11.86 -5.53 -26.40
N PHE A 59 13.11 -5.28 -26.08
CA PHE A 59 13.88 -4.19 -26.68
C PHE A 59 14.71 -4.72 -27.85
N VAL A 60 14.51 -4.13 -29.03
CA VAL A 60 15.37 -4.38 -30.19
C VAL A 60 16.59 -3.47 -30.08
N THR A 61 17.75 -4.05 -29.88
CA THR A 61 19.02 -3.30 -29.87
C THR A 61 19.39 -2.83 -31.29
N VAL A 62 20.20 -1.78 -31.40
CA VAL A 62 20.69 -1.26 -32.69
C VAL A 62 21.43 -2.33 -33.51
N GLU A 63 22.00 -3.34 -32.85
CA GLU A 63 22.66 -4.49 -33.47
C GLU A 63 21.70 -5.61 -33.93
N LYS A 64 20.37 -5.41 -33.88
CA LYS A 64 19.34 -6.42 -34.20
C LYS A 64 19.46 -7.71 -33.37
N LYS A 65 20.01 -7.63 -32.16
CA LYS A 65 19.92 -8.71 -31.17
C LYS A 65 18.70 -8.50 -30.31
N ASP A 66 17.88 -9.54 -30.20
CA ASP A 66 16.77 -9.62 -29.27
C ASP A 66 17.30 -9.82 -27.85
N LEU A 67 17.12 -8.83 -26.99
CA LEU A 67 17.37 -8.97 -25.56
C LEU A 67 16.02 -9.06 -24.85
N LEU A 68 15.82 -10.16 -24.13
CA LEU A 68 14.76 -10.30 -23.14
C LEU A 68 15.28 -9.64 -21.86
N VAL A 69 14.74 -8.47 -21.52
CA VAL A 69 15.13 -7.75 -20.30
C VAL A 69 14.02 -7.91 -19.29
N ASP A 70 14.29 -8.70 -18.25
CA ASP A 70 13.41 -8.81 -17.10
C ASP A 70 13.61 -7.59 -16.20
N SER A 71 12.53 -6.85 -15.94
CA SER A 71 12.53 -5.70 -15.02
C SER A 71 11.64 -5.98 -13.83
N TYR A 72 12.08 -5.58 -12.64
CA TYR A 72 11.29 -5.67 -11.41
C TYR A 72 11.38 -4.34 -10.65
N VAL A 73 10.27 -3.95 -10.03
CA VAL A 73 10.16 -2.70 -9.27
C VAL A 73 9.95 -3.03 -7.80
N LYS A 74 10.88 -2.60 -6.95
CA LYS A 74 10.71 -2.65 -5.50
C LYS A 74 10.10 -1.34 -5.00
N TRP A 75 8.98 -1.43 -4.32
CA TRP A 75 8.26 -0.26 -3.80
C TRP A 75 7.86 -0.47 -2.33
N ARG A 76 7.58 0.65 -1.67
CA ARG A 76 7.18 0.71 -0.25
C ARG A 76 6.10 1.77 -0.14
N ILE A 77 5.10 1.54 0.70
CA ILE A 77 4.09 2.55 1.02
C ILE A 77 4.77 3.66 1.84
N SER A 78 4.79 4.88 1.30
CA SER A 78 5.30 6.07 1.99
C SER A 78 4.21 6.74 2.83
N ASP A 79 2.99 6.83 2.30
CA ASP A 79 1.81 7.38 2.96
C ASP A 79 0.67 6.35 2.93
N PHE A 80 0.43 5.72 4.07
CA PHE A 80 -0.58 4.68 4.24
C PHE A 80 -2.01 5.22 4.13
N GLY A 81 -2.23 6.49 4.51
CA GLY A 81 -3.53 7.13 4.43
C GLY A 81 -3.97 7.38 3.00
N ARG A 82 -3.05 7.91 2.18
CA ARG A 82 -3.24 8.06 0.74
C ARG A 82 -3.39 6.71 0.05
N PHE A 83 -2.52 5.76 0.37
CA PHE A 83 -2.60 4.40 -0.19
C PHE A 83 -3.97 3.76 0.05
N TYR A 84 -4.47 3.79 1.28
CA TYR A 84 -5.78 3.21 1.62
C TYR A 84 -6.93 3.85 0.83
N THR A 85 -6.88 5.18 0.66
CA THR A 85 -7.90 5.92 -0.07
C THR A 85 -7.83 5.67 -1.58
N ALA A 86 -6.63 5.55 -2.14
CA ALA A 86 -6.41 5.33 -3.58
C ALA A 86 -6.69 3.88 -4.02
N THR A 87 -6.49 2.91 -3.13
CA THR A 87 -6.64 1.47 -3.42
C THR A 87 -7.96 0.89 -2.92
N SER A 88 -8.96 1.74 -2.67
CA SER A 88 -10.29 1.33 -2.21
C SER A 88 -10.27 0.43 -0.97
N GLY A 89 -9.41 0.73 0.00
CA GLY A 89 -9.35 -0.01 1.27
C GLY A 89 -8.07 -0.81 1.51
N GLY A 90 -7.00 -0.54 0.76
CA GLY A 90 -5.70 -1.21 0.93
C GLY A 90 -5.50 -2.42 0.03
N ASP A 91 -6.20 -2.49 -1.11
CA ASP A 91 -6.07 -3.60 -2.06
C ASP A 91 -4.78 -3.49 -2.87
N TYR A 92 -3.91 -4.49 -2.72
CA TYR A 92 -2.63 -4.56 -3.43
C TYR A 92 -2.77 -4.85 -4.93
N VAL A 93 -3.86 -5.49 -5.36
CA VAL A 93 -4.14 -5.73 -6.79
C VAL A 93 -4.50 -4.43 -7.48
N GLN A 94 -5.31 -3.60 -6.82
CA GLN A 94 -5.59 -2.25 -7.32
C GLN A 94 -4.35 -1.37 -7.29
N ALA A 95 -3.50 -1.51 -6.26
CA ALA A 95 -2.21 -0.85 -6.23
C ALA A 95 -1.35 -1.25 -7.45
N SER A 96 -1.26 -2.54 -7.78
CA SER A 96 -0.49 -2.98 -8.94
C SER A 96 -1.02 -2.44 -10.26
N ASN A 97 -2.35 -2.36 -10.41
CA ASN A 97 -2.98 -1.79 -11.60
C ASN A 97 -2.64 -0.30 -11.76
N LEU A 98 -2.63 0.48 -10.66
CA LEU A 98 -2.26 1.89 -10.69
C LEU A 98 -0.79 2.12 -11.08
N TYR A 99 0.10 1.19 -10.77
CA TYR A 99 1.50 1.25 -11.20
C TYR A 99 1.69 0.78 -12.64
N ALA A 100 0.94 -0.23 -13.08
CA ALA A 100 1.01 -0.75 -14.45
C ALA A 100 0.35 0.18 -15.48
N ALA A 101 -0.61 1.02 -15.05
CA ALA A 101 -1.32 1.95 -15.93
C ALA A 101 -0.57 3.27 -16.20
N LYS A 102 0.67 3.41 -15.71
CA LYS A 102 1.49 4.63 -15.85
C LYS A 102 2.73 4.34 -16.68
#